data_AF-R7SQR9-F1
#
_entry.id   AF-R7SQR9-F1
#
_cell.length_a   1.000
_cell.length_b   1.000
_cell.length_c   1.000
_cell.angle_alpha   90.00
_cell.angle_beta   90.00
_cell.angle_gamma   90.00
#
_symmetry.space_group_name_H-M   'P 1'
#
loop_
_entity.id
_entity.type
_entity.pdbx_description
1 polymer ?
#
loop_
_entity_poly.entity_id
_entity_poly.type
_entity_poly.pdbx_seq_one_letter_code
_entity_poly.pdbx_strand_id
1 'polypeptide(L)'
;MMLKSVDAARTSWPLPTSDSPHRYLPPELLIEIFARLHPEKRDEIHYLHVCSAWRTLLLKTAEFWVDMLRIPSIMVYEDRPPTDIDIEFANTFMERSASLDIDVTVHISPKLTPAAFASRSQRILSLVLYIESQYAADFFQVLTTGMPHLRQLVVHHKYEGLNHPPRFPSETTKLIRTASFALPSLRDLRIPFAFLAPGLAN
;
A
#
# COMPACT_ATOMS: atom_id res chain seq x y z
N MET A 1 -60.78 40.51 36.56
CA MET A 1 -59.57 39.68 36.77
C MET A 1 -59.75 38.43 35.92
N MET A 2 -59.32 38.49 34.65
CA MET A 2 -59.41 37.39 33.68
C MET A 2 -58.00 36.89 33.41
N LEU A 3 -57.70 35.65 33.79
CA LEU A 3 -56.52 34.92 33.32
C LEU A 3 -56.98 34.05 32.14
N LYS A 4 -56.63 34.44 30.92
CA LYS A 4 -56.77 33.59 29.74
C LYS A 4 -55.55 32.66 29.68
N SER A 5 -55.84 31.36 29.72
CA SER A 5 -54.93 30.28 29.37
C SER A 5 -54.35 30.51 27.98
N VAL A 6 -53.03 30.55 27.87
CA VAL A 6 -52.33 30.53 26.58
C VAL A 6 -52.06 29.07 26.27
N ASP A 7 -52.93 28.49 25.46
CA ASP A 7 -52.70 27.18 24.84
C ASP A 7 -51.52 27.30 23.87
N ALA A 8 -50.34 26.89 24.35
CA ALA A 8 -49.19 26.64 23.50
C ALA A 8 -49.48 25.37 22.69
N ALA A 9 -50.08 25.55 21.52
CA ALA A 9 -50.10 24.55 20.46
C ALA A 9 -48.64 24.21 20.10
N ARG A 10 -48.10 23.18 20.75
CA ARG A 10 -46.90 22.45 20.32
C ARG A 10 -47.27 21.79 18.99
N THR A 11 -47.13 22.56 17.92
CA THR A 11 -46.87 22.05 16.58
C THR A 11 -45.69 21.09 16.67
N SER A 12 -45.99 19.80 16.75
CA SER A 12 -45.04 18.72 16.57
C SER A 12 -44.62 18.71 15.11
N TRP A 13 -43.52 19.40 14.80
CA TRP A 13 -42.78 19.07 13.58
C TRP A 13 -42.39 17.59 13.68
N PRO A 14 -42.68 16.76 12.66
CA PRO A 14 -42.08 15.44 12.62
C PRO A 14 -40.56 15.65 12.64
N LEU A 15 -39.92 15.18 13.71
CA LEU A 15 -38.47 15.02 13.71
C LEU A 15 -38.12 14.23 12.46
N PRO A 16 -37.16 14.68 11.63
CA PRO A 16 -36.69 13.85 10.54
C PRO A 16 -36.27 12.52 11.17
N THR A 17 -36.93 11.45 10.75
CA THR A 17 -36.45 10.09 10.95
C THR A 17 -34.97 10.09 10.58
N SER A 18 -34.16 9.35 11.32
CA SER A 18 -32.74 9.17 11.08
C SER A 18 -32.50 8.44 9.74
N ASP A 19 -32.95 9.02 8.64
CA ASP A 19 -32.70 8.56 7.30
C ASP A 19 -31.26 8.92 6.98
N SER A 20 -30.43 7.88 7.05
CA SER A 20 -29.02 7.96 6.70
C SER A 20 -28.83 8.64 5.34
N PRO A 21 -27.89 9.59 5.21
CA PRO A 21 -27.64 10.32 3.96
C PRO A 21 -27.30 9.40 2.77
N HIS A 22 -26.96 8.12 3.03
CA HIS A 22 -26.71 7.11 2.01
C HIS A 22 -27.94 6.75 1.17
N ARG A 23 -29.17 7.07 1.61
CA ARG A 23 -30.39 6.80 0.82
C ARG A 23 -30.56 7.73 -0.39
N TYR A 24 -29.85 8.85 -0.42
CA TYR A 24 -30.06 9.90 -1.44
C TYR A 24 -28.89 10.04 -2.42
N LEU A 25 -27.76 9.39 -2.16
CA LEU A 25 -26.62 9.46 -3.05
C LEU A 25 -26.68 8.31 -4.08
N PRO A 26 -26.72 8.60 -5.39
CA PRO A 26 -26.53 7.59 -6.41
C PRO A 26 -25.23 6.82 -6.20
N PRO A 27 -25.19 5.50 -6.51
CA PRO A 27 -23.99 4.68 -6.38
C PRO A 27 -22.77 5.27 -7.10
N GLU A 28 -22.98 5.95 -8.23
CA GLU A 28 -21.95 6.58 -9.04
C GLU A 28 -21.24 7.70 -8.28
N LEU A 29 -22.02 8.53 -7.55
CA LEU A 29 -21.44 9.59 -6.71
C LEU A 29 -20.68 9.02 -5.52
N LEU A 30 -21.12 7.89 -4.97
CA LEU A 30 -20.38 7.20 -3.90
C LEU A 30 -19.04 6.64 -4.39
N ILE A 31 -19.01 6.05 -5.59
CA ILE A 31 -17.75 5.59 -6.21
C ILE A 31 -16.80 6.77 -6.43
N GLU A 32 -17.31 7.88 -6.99
CA GLU A 32 -16.55 9.12 -7.20
C GLU A 32 -16.02 9.75 -5.91
N ILE A 33 -16.73 9.59 -4.79
CA ILE A 33 -16.25 10.00 -3.46
C ILE A 33 -15.14 9.04 -3.01
N PHE A 34 -15.39 7.74 -3.06
CA PHE A 34 -14.42 6.72 -2.64
C PHE A 34 -13.12 6.79 -3.44
N ALA A 35 -13.19 7.09 -4.73
CA ALA A 35 -12.03 7.25 -5.60
C ALA A 35 -11.19 8.49 -5.29
N ARG A 36 -11.73 9.45 -4.53
CA ARG A 36 -11.03 10.66 -4.07
C ARG A 36 -10.65 10.61 -2.59
N LEU A 37 -10.97 9.52 -1.88
CA LEU A 37 -10.49 9.32 -0.52
C LEU A 37 -8.99 9.03 -0.56
N HIS A 38 -8.22 9.77 0.23
CA HIS A 38 -6.78 9.56 0.39
C HIS A 38 -6.53 9.07 1.81
N PRO A 39 -6.68 7.76 2.08
CA PRO A 39 -6.54 7.24 3.42
C PRO A 39 -5.12 7.45 3.94
N GLU A 40 -5.00 7.92 5.17
CA GLU A 40 -3.71 8.17 5.83
C GLU A 40 -3.33 7.02 6.77
N LYS A 41 -4.32 6.25 7.22
CA LYS A 41 -4.15 5.17 8.20
C LYS A 41 -4.89 3.91 7.77
N ARG A 42 -4.33 2.76 8.17
CA ARG A 42 -4.96 1.45 7.97
C ARG A 42 -6.40 1.39 8.48
N ASP A 43 -6.68 2.04 9.61
CA ASP A 43 -8.00 2.00 10.25
C ASP A 43 -9.11 2.63 9.41
N GLU A 44 -8.78 3.36 8.34
CA GLU A 44 -9.74 3.89 7.37
C GLU A 44 -10.45 2.80 6.56
N ILE A 45 -10.06 1.53 6.71
CA ILE A 45 -10.91 0.39 6.30
C ILE A 45 -12.28 0.38 6.99
N HIS A 46 -12.48 1.16 8.07
CA HIS A 46 -13.78 1.29 8.74
C HIS A 46 -14.90 1.76 7.80
N TYR A 47 -14.60 2.41 6.67
CA TYR A 47 -15.60 2.74 5.65
C TYR A 47 -16.33 1.49 5.10
N LEU A 48 -15.71 0.30 5.15
CA LEU A 48 -16.32 -0.99 4.81
C LEU A 48 -17.39 -1.46 5.80
N HIS A 49 -17.48 -0.83 6.97
CA HIS A 49 -18.36 -1.22 8.07
C HIS A 49 -19.57 -0.28 8.22
N VAL A 50 -19.68 0.77 7.39
CA VAL A 50 -20.80 1.73 7.43
C VAL A 50 -22.12 1.04 7.06
N CYS A 51 -22.18 0.43 5.88
CA CYS A 51 -23.32 -0.37 5.45
C CYS A 51 -22.91 -1.33 4.32
N SER A 52 -23.78 -2.29 3.97
CA SER A 52 -23.51 -3.26 2.90
C SER A 52 -23.28 -2.60 1.54
N ALA A 53 -24.04 -1.55 1.21
CA ALA A 53 -23.89 -0.81 -0.05
C ALA A 53 -22.51 -0.13 -0.16
N TRP A 54 -22.07 0.54 0.90
CA TRP A 54 -20.74 1.16 0.97
C TRP A 54 -19.65 0.12 0.83
N ARG A 55 -19.76 -0.99 1.58
CA ARG A 55 -18.83 -2.11 1.47
C ARG A 55 -18.72 -2.60 0.02
N THR A 56 -19.84 -2.86 -0.65
CA THR A 56 -19.84 -3.38 -2.02
C THR A 56 -19.22 -2.41 -3.02
N LEU A 57 -19.50 -1.11 -2.90
CA LEU A 57 -18.97 -0.09 -3.81
C LEU A 57 -17.48 0.18 -3.55
N LEU A 58 -17.09 0.33 -2.29
CA LEU A 58 -15.70 0.58 -1.89
C LEU A 58 -14.78 -0.60 -2.28
N LEU A 59 -15.25 -1.85 -2.12
CA LEU A 59 -14.51 -3.03 -2.56
C LEU A 59 -14.23 -3.06 -4.09
N LYS A 60 -15.02 -2.34 -4.89
CA LYS A 60 -14.85 -2.24 -6.35
C LYS A 60 -14.08 -0.99 -6.80
N THR A 61 -13.79 -0.08 -5.88
CA THR A 61 -13.14 1.20 -6.20
C THR A 61 -11.62 1.04 -6.09
N ALA A 62 -10.96 0.74 -7.21
CA ALA A 62 -9.54 0.38 -7.24
C ALA A 62 -8.63 1.51 -6.73
N GLU A 63 -8.98 2.77 -6.99
CA GLU A 63 -8.27 3.98 -6.59
C GLU A 63 -8.04 4.02 -5.08
N PHE A 64 -9.09 3.74 -4.31
CA PHE A 64 -9.00 3.67 -2.85
C PHE A 64 -7.95 2.63 -2.39
N TRP A 65 -7.91 1.47 -3.04
CA TRP A 65 -6.95 0.41 -2.69
C TRP A 65 -5.53 0.76 -3.11
N VAL A 66 -5.35 1.48 -4.22
CA VAL A 66 -4.04 2.02 -4.62
C VAL A 66 -3.52 2.99 -3.55
N ASP A 67 -4.37 3.89 -3.04
CA ASP A 67 -3.95 4.83 -2.00
C ASP A 67 -3.70 4.13 -0.65
N MET A 68 -4.47 3.10 -0.30
CA MET A 68 -4.17 2.27 0.87
C MET A 68 -2.78 1.61 0.78
N LEU A 69 -2.34 1.19 -0.41
CA LEU A 69 -1.00 0.60 -0.61
C LEU A 69 0.13 1.62 -0.41
N ARG A 70 -0.15 2.93 -0.54
CA ARG A 70 0.83 4.00 -0.34
C ARG A 70 1.06 4.33 1.14
N ILE A 71 0.14 3.93 2.02
CA ILE A 71 0.26 4.16 3.46
C ILE A 71 1.45 3.36 4.00
N PRO A 72 2.43 4.01 4.67
CA PRO A 72 3.59 3.30 5.16
C PRO A 72 3.20 2.11 6.04
N SER A 73 2.35 2.27 7.06
CA SER A 73 1.96 1.16 7.96
C SER A 73 1.35 -0.09 7.29
N ILE A 74 0.97 -0.02 6.01
CA ILE A 74 0.49 -1.15 5.22
C ILE A 74 1.62 -1.95 4.59
N MET A 75 2.67 -1.28 4.14
CA MET A 75 3.78 -1.88 3.39
C MET A 75 5.13 -1.76 4.10
N VAL A 76 5.19 -1.06 5.23
CA VAL A 76 6.38 -0.58 5.94
C VAL A 76 6.33 -1.03 7.40
N TYR A 77 7.25 -1.90 7.78
CA TYR A 77 7.37 -2.43 9.14
C TYR A 77 8.77 -2.15 9.68
N GLU A 78 9.02 -0.90 10.07
CA GLU A 78 10.34 -0.46 10.55
C GLU A 78 10.68 -1.08 11.92
N ASP A 79 9.72 -1.09 12.84
CA ASP A 79 9.93 -1.44 14.25
C ASP A 79 9.67 -2.91 14.59
N ARG A 80 9.12 -3.69 13.67
CA ARG A 80 8.80 -5.10 13.87
C ARG A 80 8.76 -5.88 12.56
N PRO A 81 9.01 -7.20 12.56
CA PRO A 81 8.68 -8.03 11.41
C PRO A 81 7.15 -8.01 11.17
N PRO A 82 6.68 -8.11 9.90
CA PRO A 82 5.27 -8.26 9.63
C PRO A 82 4.74 -9.58 10.13
N THR A 83 3.49 -9.52 10.58
CA THR A 83 2.71 -10.71 10.91
C THR A 83 2.11 -11.32 9.64
N ASP A 84 1.61 -12.55 9.74
CA ASP A 84 0.93 -13.21 8.62
C ASP A 84 -0.32 -12.43 8.18
N ILE A 85 -0.99 -11.81 9.16
CA ILE A 85 -2.13 -10.90 8.93
C ILE A 85 -1.69 -9.70 8.08
N ASP A 86 -0.57 -9.07 8.41
CA ASP A 86 -0.09 -7.89 7.68
C ASP A 86 0.15 -8.20 6.19
N ILE A 87 0.69 -9.40 5.90
CA ILE A 87 0.91 -9.89 4.53
C ILE A 87 -0.40 -10.19 3.83
N GLU A 88 -1.37 -10.78 4.52
CA GLU A 88 -2.71 -11.04 3.96
C GLU A 88 -3.41 -9.73 3.58
N PHE A 89 -3.30 -8.70 4.41
CA PHE A 89 -3.82 -7.37 4.09
C PHE A 89 -3.12 -6.78 2.86
N ALA A 90 -1.79 -6.83 2.80
CA ALA A 90 -1.02 -6.36 1.65
C ALA A 90 -1.46 -7.06 0.35
N ASN A 91 -1.58 -8.39 0.38
CA ASN A 91 -2.05 -9.19 -0.75
C ASN A 91 -3.48 -8.84 -1.17
N THR A 92 -4.37 -8.68 -0.20
CA THR A 92 -5.77 -8.30 -0.44
C THR A 92 -5.87 -6.93 -1.11
N PHE A 93 -5.09 -5.96 -0.64
CA PHE A 93 -5.11 -4.60 -1.21
C PHE A 93 -4.50 -4.59 -2.62
N MET A 94 -3.43 -5.36 -2.83
CA MET A 94 -2.85 -5.56 -4.16
C MET A 94 -3.86 -6.20 -5.13
N GLU A 95 -4.64 -7.19 -4.68
CA GLU A 95 -5.69 -7.80 -5.50
C GLU A 95 -6.81 -6.80 -5.84
N ARG A 96 -7.26 -6.00 -4.87
CA ARG A 96 -8.35 -5.04 -5.10
C ARG A 96 -7.94 -3.83 -5.93
N SER A 97 -6.65 -3.52 -5.99
CA SER A 97 -6.12 -2.50 -6.90
C SER A 97 -6.11 -2.94 -8.37
N ALA A 98 -6.46 -4.21 -8.69
CA ALA A 98 -6.06 -4.94 -9.91
C ALA A 98 -6.21 -4.24 -11.27
N SER A 99 -7.11 -3.27 -11.40
CA SER A 99 -7.39 -2.58 -12.66
C SER A 99 -6.51 -1.36 -12.94
N LEU A 100 -5.67 -0.90 -12.00
CA LEU A 100 -4.90 0.35 -12.15
C LEU A 100 -3.39 0.12 -12.09
N ASP A 101 -2.59 0.98 -12.73
CA ASP A 101 -1.13 0.98 -12.50
C ASP A 101 -0.83 1.42 -11.07
N ILE A 102 0.17 0.82 -10.43
CA ILE A 102 0.47 1.07 -9.03
C ILE A 102 1.85 1.71 -8.88
N ASP A 103 1.88 2.85 -8.20
CA ASP A 103 3.07 3.45 -7.61
C ASP A 103 3.11 3.04 -6.14
N VAL A 104 4.00 2.11 -5.78
CA VAL A 104 4.03 1.50 -4.45
C VAL A 104 5.40 1.65 -3.81
N THR A 105 5.41 2.24 -2.62
CA THR A 105 6.52 2.11 -1.69
C THR A 105 6.33 0.81 -0.91
N VAL A 106 7.23 -0.14 -1.07
CA VAL A 106 7.14 -1.48 -0.46
C VAL A 106 8.34 -1.70 0.44
N HIS A 107 8.18 -1.75 1.77
CA HIS A 107 9.24 -2.38 2.55
C HIS A 107 9.09 -3.89 2.40
N ILE A 108 9.93 -4.45 1.55
CA ILE A 108 9.98 -5.89 1.41
C ILE A 108 10.54 -6.45 2.71
N SER A 109 9.65 -7.07 3.47
CA SER A 109 9.99 -7.98 4.53
C SER A 109 10.30 -9.36 3.94
N PRO A 110 11.12 -10.19 4.62
CA PRO A 110 11.36 -11.60 4.27
C PRO A 110 10.11 -12.45 4.01
N LYS A 111 8.92 -12.04 4.49
CA LYS A 111 7.67 -12.78 4.26
C LYS A 111 6.79 -12.22 3.13
N LEU A 112 7.10 -11.04 2.58
CA LEU A 112 6.46 -10.52 1.38
C LEU A 112 7.08 -11.26 0.20
N THR A 113 6.46 -12.39 -0.15
CA THR A 113 7.11 -13.35 -1.05
C THR A 113 7.36 -12.73 -2.43
N PRO A 114 8.53 -13.00 -3.03
CA PRO A 114 8.82 -12.80 -4.44
C PRO A 114 7.64 -13.09 -5.38
N ALA A 115 6.89 -14.16 -5.09
CA ALA A 115 5.75 -14.60 -5.88
C ALA A 115 4.57 -13.60 -5.90
N ALA A 116 4.35 -12.88 -4.79
CA ALA A 116 3.30 -11.86 -4.70
C ALA A 116 3.57 -10.68 -5.65
N PHE A 117 4.85 -10.32 -5.82
CA PHE A 117 5.29 -9.30 -6.76
C PHE A 117 5.39 -9.82 -8.19
N ALA A 118 5.92 -11.03 -8.38
CA ALA A 118 6.10 -11.62 -9.71
C ALA A 118 4.78 -11.78 -10.47
N SER A 119 3.70 -12.16 -9.79
CA SER A 119 2.36 -12.27 -10.39
C SER A 119 1.75 -10.92 -10.80
N ARG A 120 2.31 -9.80 -10.33
CA ARG A 120 1.75 -8.44 -10.50
C ARG A 120 2.79 -7.44 -11.02
N SER A 121 3.95 -7.93 -11.46
CA SER A 121 5.14 -7.14 -11.79
C SER A 121 4.96 -6.20 -12.97
N GLN A 122 3.98 -6.49 -13.83
CA GLN A 122 3.65 -5.65 -14.99
C GLN A 122 3.04 -4.30 -14.62
N ARG A 123 2.55 -4.12 -13.39
CA ARG A 123 1.81 -2.90 -13.00
C ARG A 123 2.59 -1.98 -12.08
N ILE A 124 3.75 -2.41 -11.62
CA ILE A 124 4.56 -1.65 -10.66
C ILE A 124 5.42 -0.66 -11.44
N LEU A 125 5.15 0.63 -11.27
CA LEU A 125 5.90 1.71 -11.93
C LEU A 125 7.07 2.22 -11.11
N SER A 126 6.94 2.20 -9.78
CA SER A 126 7.96 2.66 -8.84
C SER A 126 7.96 1.73 -7.64
N LEU A 127 9.15 1.39 -7.17
CA LEU A 127 9.38 0.45 -6.08
C LEU A 127 10.46 1.01 -5.16
N VAL A 128 10.08 1.39 -3.94
CA VAL A 128 11.00 1.83 -2.88
C VAL A 128 11.08 0.73 -1.83
N LEU A 129 12.29 0.29 -1.49
CA LEU A 129 12.57 -0.92 -0.73
C LEU A 129 13.45 -0.65 0.46
N TYR A 130 13.24 -1.40 1.55
CA TYR A 130 14.08 -1.36 2.73
C TYR A 130 14.48 -2.79 3.06
N ILE A 131 15.75 -3.11 2.84
CA ILE A 131 16.24 -4.50 2.80
C ILE A 131 17.37 -4.68 3.82
N GLU A 132 17.30 -5.77 4.59
CA GLU A 132 18.40 -6.28 5.43
C GLU A 132 19.35 -7.12 4.57
N SER A 133 20.64 -7.12 4.90
CA SER A 133 21.69 -7.72 4.06
C SER A 133 21.44 -9.21 3.72
N GLN A 134 20.88 -9.99 4.66
CA GLN A 134 20.58 -11.41 4.43
C GLN A 134 19.52 -11.66 3.35
N TYR A 135 18.61 -10.72 3.11
CA TYR A 135 17.47 -10.92 2.18
C TYR A 135 17.72 -10.30 0.80
N ALA A 136 18.89 -9.68 0.60
CA ALA A 136 19.25 -9.03 -0.65
C ALA A 136 19.16 -9.98 -1.85
N ALA A 137 19.75 -11.18 -1.73
CA ALA A 137 19.85 -12.13 -2.84
C ALA A 137 18.47 -12.58 -3.34
N ASP A 138 17.59 -13.00 -2.43
CA ASP A 138 16.22 -13.44 -2.74
C ASP A 138 15.45 -12.32 -3.46
N PHE A 139 15.61 -11.08 -2.99
CA PHE A 139 14.97 -9.93 -3.61
C PHE A 139 15.46 -9.68 -5.05
N PHE A 140 16.78 -9.61 -5.25
CA PHE A 140 17.31 -9.38 -6.59
C PHE A 140 16.99 -10.53 -7.54
N GLN A 141 16.82 -11.75 -7.04
CA GLN A 141 16.29 -12.86 -7.82
C GLN A 141 14.88 -12.58 -8.32
N VAL A 142 14.00 -11.97 -7.52
CA VAL A 142 12.66 -11.55 -7.98
C VAL A 142 12.74 -10.55 -9.12
N LEU A 143 13.66 -9.58 -9.02
CA LEU A 143 13.83 -8.60 -10.09
C LEU A 143 14.24 -9.27 -11.41
N THR A 144 14.98 -10.40 -11.36
CA THR A 144 15.29 -11.18 -12.57
C THR A 144 14.07 -11.83 -13.23
N THR A 145 12.95 -12.01 -12.51
CA THR A 145 11.70 -12.55 -13.08
C THR A 145 10.97 -11.57 -14.01
N GLY A 146 11.38 -10.29 -13.99
CA GLY A 146 10.91 -9.27 -14.91
C GLY A 146 9.86 -8.34 -14.30
N MET A 147 10.13 -7.04 -14.38
CA MET A 147 9.18 -5.96 -14.08
C MET A 147 9.20 -4.95 -15.24
N PRO A 148 8.46 -5.22 -16.33
CA PRO A 148 8.66 -4.54 -17.61
C PRO A 148 8.31 -3.05 -17.57
N HIS A 149 7.46 -2.62 -16.64
CA HIS A 149 7.00 -1.24 -16.52
C HIS A 149 7.66 -0.48 -15.37
N LEU A 150 8.56 -1.12 -14.60
CA LEU A 150 9.25 -0.48 -13.49
C LEU A 150 10.15 0.65 -14.01
N ARG A 151 9.86 1.88 -13.58
CA ARG A 151 10.59 3.11 -13.94
C ARG A 151 11.52 3.59 -12.84
N GLN A 152 11.19 3.30 -11.58
CA GLN A 152 11.98 3.71 -10.44
C GLN A 152 12.19 2.54 -9.48
N LEU A 153 13.44 2.32 -9.09
CA LEU A 153 13.84 1.37 -8.06
C LEU A 153 14.74 2.07 -7.05
N VAL A 154 14.26 2.18 -5.82
CA VAL A 154 15.04 2.71 -4.70
C VAL A 154 15.22 1.60 -3.69
N VAL A 155 16.45 1.34 -3.30
CA VAL A 155 16.82 0.40 -2.25
C VAL A 155 17.40 1.20 -1.10
N HIS A 156 16.91 0.94 0.09
CA HIS A 156 17.45 1.41 1.35
C HIS A 156 18.00 0.20 2.09
N HIS A 157 19.17 0.35 2.68
CA HIS A 157 19.77 -0.67 3.53
C HIS A 157 19.30 -0.43 4.97
N LYS A 158 18.67 -1.44 5.59
CA LYS A 158 18.36 -1.39 7.02
C LYS A 158 19.64 -1.77 7.77
N TYR A 159 20.26 -0.79 8.43
CA TYR A 159 21.53 -0.99 9.12
C TYR A 159 21.32 -1.84 10.39
N GLU A 160 21.80 -3.08 10.38
CA GLU A 160 21.76 -3.98 11.54
C GLU A 160 22.89 -3.64 12.53
N GLY A 161 22.73 -2.54 13.26
CA GLY A 161 23.56 -2.23 14.44
C GLY A 161 25.05 -1.94 14.16
N LEU A 162 25.71 -1.40 15.18
CA LEU A 162 26.98 -0.66 15.06
C LEU A 162 28.25 -1.51 14.84
N ASN A 163 28.17 -2.85 14.78
CA ASN A 163 29.37 -3.66 14.99
C ASN A 163 29.87 -4.46 13.80
N HIS A 164 29.11 -4.62 12.71
CA HIS A 164 29.55 -5.40 11.56
C HIS A 164 29.31 -4.66 10.24
N PRO A 165 30.32 -4.55 9.36
CA PRO A 165 30.10 -4.04 8.02
C PRO A 165 29.10 -4.96 7.30
N PRO A 166 28.18 -4.39 6.51
CA PRO A 166 27.16 -5.17 5.86
C PRO A 166 27.79 -6.21 4.92
N ARG A 167 27.60 -7.49 5.23
CA ARG A 167 28.08 -8.60 4.40
C ARG A 167 27.00 -8.96 3.40
N PHE A 168 27.18 -8.55 2.16
CA PHE A 168 26.34 -8.99 1.05
C PHE A 168 26.88 -10.30 0.46
N PRO A 169 26.02 -11.28 0.17
CA PRO A 169 26.41 -12.45 -0.61
C PRO A 169 27.04 -12.00 -1.94
N SER A 170 28.13 -12.63 -2.35
CA SER A 170 28.82 -12.31 -3.61
C SER A 170 27.89 -12.40 -4.83
N GLU A 171 26.87 -13.24 -4.75
CA GLU A 171 25.83 -13.44 -5.77
C GLU A 171 24.96 -12.20 -6.00
N THR A 172 24.81 -11.33 -5.00
CA THR A 172 23.97 -10.12 -5.08
C THR A 172 24.40 -9.21 -6.23
N THR A 173 25.71 -9.03 -6.42
CA THR A 173 26.26 -8.19 -7.50
C THR A 173 25.95 -8.76 -8.90
N LYS A 174 25.98 -10.09 -9.05
CA LYS A 174 25.59 -10.76 -10.29
C LYS A 174 24.08 -10.60 -10.53
N LEU A 175 23.27 -10.79 -9.50
CA LEU A 175 21.82 -10.65 -9.58
C LEU A 175 21.39 -9.23 -9.94
N ILE A 176 22.06 -8.19 -9.41
CA ILE A 176 21.81 -6.78 -9.80
C ILE A 176 22.08 -6.58 -11.30
N ARG A 177 23.20 -7.11 -11.80
CA ARG A 177 23.51 -7.03 -13.24
C ARG A 177 22.48 -7.77 -14.08
N THR A 178 22.07 -8.97 -13.68
CA THR A 178 21.05 -9.75 -14.39
C THR A 178 19.69 -9.05 -14.36
N ALA A 179 19.31 -8.49 -13.21
CA ALA A 179 18.07 -7.74 -13.03
C ALA A 179 18.02 -6.52 -13.94
N SER A 180 19.15 -5.85 -14.23
CA SER A 180 19.16 -4.71 -15.15
C SER A 180 18.62 -5.03 -16.54
N PHE A 181 18.82 -6.27 -17.03
CA PHE A 181 18.25 -6.72 -18.31
C PHE A 181 16.75 -7.05 -18.23
N ALA A 182 16.26 -7.35 -17.03
CA ALA A 182 14.86 -7.70 -16.77
C ALA A 182 13.97 -6.47 -16.45
N LEU A 183 14.56 -5.27 -16.44
CA LEU A 183 13.91 -3.99 -16.08
C LEU A 183 14.04 -2.97 -17.22
N PRO A 184 13.43 -3.23 -18.41
CA PRO A 184 13.65 -2.45 -19.62
C PRO A 184 13.17 -0.99 -19.53
N SER A 185 12.23 -0.70 -18.63
CA SER A 185 11.67 0.65 -18.46
C SER A 185 12.34 1.45 -17.34
N LEU A 186 13.35 0.91 -16.66
CA LEU A 186 13.96 1.52 -15.48
C LEU A 186 14.72 2.79 -15.86
N ARG A 187 14.42 3.89 -15.17
CA ARG A 187 14.99 5.24 -15.41
C ARG A 187 15.71 5.80 -14.19
N ASP A 188 15.20 5.54 -12.99
CA ASP A 188 15.83 5.94 -11.73
C ASP A 188 16.20 4.69 -10.93
N LEU A 189 17.49 4.55 -10.62
CA LEU A 189 18.03 3.47 -9.80
C LEU A 189 18.84 4.07 -8.67
N ARG A 190 18.40 3.83 -7.44
CA ARG A 190 19.13 4.21 -6.22
C ARG A 190 19.37 2.97 -5.41
N ILE A 191 20.61 2.50 -5.39
CA ILE A 191 21.02 1.38 -4.55
C ILE A 191 22.18 1.84 -3.67
N PRO A 192 22.20 1.49 -2.36
CA PRO A 192 23.33 1.81 -1.50
C PRO A 192 24.60 1.18 -2.05
N PHE A 193 25.70 1.93 -2.01
CA PHE A 193 26.97 1.50 -2.60
C PHE A 193 27.46 0.15 -2.08
N ALA A 194 27.09 -0.19 -0.84
CA ALA A 194 27.44 -1.44 -0.20
C ALA A 194 26.94 -2.69 -0.98
N PHE A 195 25.85 -2.59 -1.73
CA PHE A 195 25.36 -3.66 -2.61
C PHE A 195 26.17 -3.79 -3.92
N LEU A 196 26.82 -2.72 -4.36
CA LEU A 196 27.59 -2.69 -5.62
C LEU A 196 29.05 -3.10 -5.40
N ALA A 197 29.60 -2.78 -4.23
CA ALA A 197 30.96 -3.13 -3.84
C ALA A 197 31.01 -3.62 -2.39
N PRO A 198 30.66 -4.90 -2.13
CA PRO A 198 30.57 -5.45 -0.77
C PRO A 198 31.89 -5.38 0.03
N GLY A 199 33.03 -5.18 -0.64
CA GLY A 199 34.36 -5.08 -0.03
C GLY A 199 34.90 -3.65 0.13
N LEU A 200 34.14 -2.62 -0.25
CA LEU A 200 34.55 -1.20 -0.16
C LEU A 200 33.67 -0.38 0.79
N ALA A 201 32.66 -0.98 1.41
CA ALA A 201 31.85 -0.33 2.43
C ALA A 201 32.60 -0.38 3.78
N ASN A 202 33.55 0.54 3.96
CA ASN A 202 34.20 0.85 5.23
C ASN A 202 33.74 2.22 5.73
#